data_AF-A0AAW1CTW5-F1
#
_entry.id   AF-A0AAW1CTW5-F1
#
_cell.length_a   1.000
_cell.length_b   1.000
_cell.length_c   1.000
_cell.angle_alpha   90.00
_cell.angle_beta   90.00
_cell.angle_gamma   90.00
#
_symmetry.space_group_name_H-M   'P 1'
#
loop_
_entity.id
_entity.type
_entity.pdbx_description
1 polymer ?
#
loop_
_entity_poly.entity_id
_entity_poly.type
_entity_poly.pdbx_seq_one_letter_code
_entity_poly.pdbx_strand_id
1 'polypeptide(L)' 'MDEALAYVGESSTYQNLLLYLVLLPCVLPCGFHAYSQLFMGSSPPFTCRPPPNLEHLHPLVARNIR' A
#
# COMPACT_ATOMS: atom_id res chain seq x y z
N MET A 1 -0.24 9.85 21.05
CA MET A 1 -0.27 10.16 19.60
C MET A 1 -0.78 11.59 19.51
N ASP A 2 0.03 12.49 18.96
CA ASP A 2 -0.31 13.90 18.68
C ASP A 2 -0.53 14.92 19.83
N GLU A 3 0.28 14.88 20.89
CA GLU A 3 0.39 16.08 21.76
C GLU A 3 1.21 17.21 21.11
N ALA A 4 2.01 16.91 20.09
CA ALA A 4 2.79 17.90 19.34
C ALA A 4 1.90 18.79 18.45
N LEU A 5 0.80 18.24 17.89
CA LEU A 5 -0.12 19.01 17.03
C LEU A 5 -1.02 19.97 17.83
N ALA A 6 -1.28 19.69 19.11
CA ALA A 6 -2.07 20.59 19.96
C ALA A 6 -1.30 21.87 20.36
N TYR A 7 0.04 21.82 20.38
CA TYR A 7 0.92 22.96 20.68
C TYR A 7 1.15 23.90 19.49
N VAL A 8 0.84 23.45 18.27
CA VAL A 8 0.83 24.26 17.06
C VAL A 8 -0.42 25.14 17.09
N GLY A 9 -0.39 26.15 17.95
CA GLY A 9 -1.39 27.20 18.01
C GLY A 9 -1.52 27.93 16.68
N GLU A 10 -2.76 28.33 16.37
CA GLU A 10 -3.22 29.14 15.23
C GLU A 10 -2.49 28.91 13.90
N SER A 11 -3.13 28.14 13.00
CA SER A 11 -2.64 27.84 11.66
C SER A 11 -2.35 29.13 10.87
N SER A 12 -1.10 29.57 10.85
CA SER A 12 -0.69 30.64 9.95
C SER A 12 -0.75 30.15 8.50
N THR A 13 -1.07 31.02 7.54
CA THR A 13 -1.16 30.68 6.11
C THR A 13 0.08 29.92 5.60
N TYR A 14 1.26 30.30 6.11
CA TYR A 14 2.52 29.64 5.77
C TYR A 14 2.58 28.18 6.22
N GLN A 15 2.08 27.88 7.41
CA GLN A 15 2.03 26.52 7.93
C GLN A 15 1.07 25.64 7.12
N ASN A 16 -0.10 26.17 6.76
CA ASN A 16 -1.03 25.46 5.89
C ASN A 16 -0.41 25.20 4.52
N LEU A 17 0.28 26.19 3.93
CA LEU A 17 0.98 26.01 2.65
C LEU A 17 2.07 24.93 2.74
N LEU A 18 2.88 24.91 3.80
CA LEU A 18 3.89 23.87 4.00
C LEU A 18 3.25 22.49 4.18
N LEU A 19 2.17 22.40 4.95
CA LEU A 19 1.45 21.14 5.16
C LEU A 19 0.92 20.58 3.82
N TYR A 20 0.22 21.42 3.05
CA TYR A 20 -0.44 21.00 1.82
C TYR A 20 0.51 20.83 0.64
N LEU A 21 1.51 21.69 0.48
CA LEU A 21 2.39 21.69 -0.70
C LEU A 21 3.68 20.90 -0.52
N VAL A 22 4.06 20.58 0.72
CA VAL A 22 5.32 19.88 1.00
C VAL A 22 5.05 18.59 1.77
N LEU A 23 4.44 18.66 2.95
CA LEU A 23 4.34 17.50 3.84
C LEU A 23 3.45 16.40 3.25
N LEU A 24 2.22 16.75 2.84
CA LEU A 24 1.27 15.79 2.25
C LEU A 24 1.79 15.14 0.96
N PRO A 25 2.28 15.88 -0.06
CA PRO A 25 2.78 15.25 -1.28
C PRO A 25 4.06 14.43 -1.09
N CYS A 26 4.84 14.66 -0.02
CA CYS A 26 5.97 13.78 0.30
C CYS A 26 5.54 12.50 1.04
N VAL A 27 4.58 12.60 1.97
CA VAL A 27 4.21 11.47 2.84
C VAL A 27 3.18 10.55 2.17
N LEU A 28 2.26 11.10 1.37
CA LEU A 28 1.23 10.30 0.70
C LEU A 28 1.83 9.24 -0.25
N PRO A 29 2.76 9.55 -1.18
CA PRO A 29 3.33 8.54 -2.06
C PRO A 29 4.02 7.41 -1.29
N CYS A 30 4.74 7.75 -0.21
CA CYS A 30 5.39 6.77 0.66
C CYS A 30 4.37 5.87 1.38
N GLY A 31 3.29 6.45 1.91
CA GLY A 31 2.20 5.71 2.54
C GLY A 31 1.47 4.80 1.56
N PHE A 32 1.15 5.30 0.36
CA PHE A 32 0.53 4.52 -0.70
C PHE A 32 1.42 3.38 -1.18
N HIS A 33 2.73 3.63 -1.32
CA HIS A 33 3.69 2.59 -1.69
C HIS A 33 3.74 1.44 -0.67
N ALA A 34 3.83 1.76 0.62
CA ALA A 34 3.77 0.76 1.69
C ALA A 34 2.41 0.03 1.73
N TYR A 35 1.32 0.74 1.48
CA TYR A 35 -0.03 0.17 1.44
C TYR A 35 -0.23 -0.80 0.26
N SER A 36 0.32 -0.49 -0.91
CA SER A 36 0.29 -1.41 -2.05
C SER A 36 1.04 -2.72 -1.74
N GLN A 37 2.10 -2.66 -0.94
CA GLN A 37 2.82 -3.88 -0.53
C GLN A 37 1.98 -4.79 0.36
N LEU A 38 1.08 -4.25 1.19
CA LEU A 38 0.15 -5.06 1.99
C LEU A 38 -0.79 -5.89 1.11
N PHE A 39 -1.27 -5.31 0.00
CA PHE A 39 -2.10 -6.05 -0.94
C PHE A 39 -1.31 -7.03 -1.80
N MET A 40 -0.10 -6.69 -2.22
CA MET A 40 0.75 -7.61 -2.98
C MET A 40 1.30 -8.76 -2.11
N GLY A 41 1.46 -8.54 -0.81
CA GLY A 41 1.92 -9.55 0.14
C GLY A 41 0.84 -10.53 0.60
N SER A 42 -0.44 -10.22 0.38
CA SER A 42 -1.54 -11.13 0.69
C SER A 42 -1.89 -11.97 -0.54
N SER A 43 -1.67 -13.28 -0.44
CA SER A 43 -2.17 -14.22 -1.45
C SER A 43 -3.68 -14.37 -1.29
N PRO A 44 -4.50 -14.16 -2.32
CA PRO A 44 -5.95 -14.34 -2.22
C PRO A 44 -6.28 -15.80 -1.87
N PRO A 45 -7.35 -16.03 -1.07
CA PRO A 45 -7.78 -17.38 -0.69
C PRO A 45 -8.30 -18.20 -1.89
N PHE A 46 -8.72 -17.52 -2.95
CA PHE A 46 -9.17 -18.15 -4.19
C PHE A 46 -8.13 -17.90 -5.29
N THR A 47 -7.46 -18.96 -5.72
CA THR A 47 -6.55 -18.92 -6.88
C THR A 47 -7.32 -19.35 -8.13
N CYS A 48 -6.98 -18.78 -9.29
CA CYS A 48 -7.51 -19.22 -10.57
C CYS A 48 -7.27 -20.72 -10.77
N ARG A 49 -8.24 -21.42 -11.38
CA ARG A 49 -8.06 -22.81 -11.80
C ARG A 49 -6.85 -22.87 -12.76
N PRO A 50 -5.94 -23.85 -12.62
CA PRO A 50 -4.84 -24.02 -13.56
C PRO A 50 -5.39 -24.16 -14.98
N PRO A 51 -4.69 -23.65 -16.00
CA PRO A 51 -5.11 -23.81 -17.39
C PRO A 51 -5.17 -25.30 -17.75
N PRO A 52 -6.01 -25.71 -18.73
CA PRO A 52 -6.32 -27.11 -19.01
C PRO A 52 -5.08 -27.97 -19.36
N ASN A 53 -4.03 -27.35 -19.91
CA ASN A 53 -2.76 -28.02 -20.19
C ASN A 53 -1.93 -28.36 -18.93
N LEU A 54 -2.32 -27.86 -17.75
CA LEU A 54 -1.64 -28.05 -16.46
C LEU A 54 -2.50 -28.75 -15.41
N GLU A 55 -3.72 -29.23 -15.75
CA GLU A 55 -4.61 -29.94 -14.80
C GLU A 55 -4.01 -31.25 -14.26
N HIS A 56 -3.11 -31.87 -15.02
CA HIS A 56 -2.42 -33.09 -14.61
C HIS A 56 -1.29 -32.86 -13.60
N LEU A 57 -0.88 -31.59 -13.36
CA LEU A 57 0.11 -31.25 -12.36
C LEU A 57 -0.52 -30.97 -11.01
N HIS A 58 0.17 -31.37 -9.95
CA HIS A 58 -0.19 -30.97 -8.60
C HIS A 58 -0.23 -29.42 -8.50
N PRO A 59 -1.26 -28.82 -7.88
CA PRO A 59 -1.49 -27.36 -7.91
C PRO A 59 -0.31 -26.52 -7.39
N LEU A 60 0.50 -27.06 -6.48
CA LEU A 60 1.72 -26.39 -6.00
C LEU A 60 2.80 -26.27 -7.09
N VAL A 61 2.92 -27.28 -7.95
CA VAL A 61 3.90 -27.30 -9.05
C VAL A 61 3.41 -26.38 -10.17
N ALA A 62 2.13 -26.46 -10.51
CA ALA A 62 1.51 -25.57 -11.51
C ALA A 62 1.66 -24.08 -11.17
N ARG A 63 1.63 -23.72 -9.87
CA ARG A 63 1.80 -22.33 -9.40
C ARG A 63 3.23 -21.80 -9.56
N ASN A 64 4.24 -22.68 -9.50
CA ASN A 64 5.66 -22.30 -9.52
C ASN A 64 6.27 -22.26 -10.95
N ILE A 65 5.49 -22.59 -11.98
CA ILE A 65 5.94 -22.58 -13.39
C ILE A 65 5.71 -21.20 -14.06
N ARG A 66 5.06 -20.27 -13.35
CA ARG A 66 4.74 -18.91 -13.84
C ARG A 66 5.94 -17.96 -13.77
#